data_AF-A0A317EYJ2-F1
#
_entry.id   AF-A0A317EYJ2-F1
#
_cell.length_a   1.000
_cell.length_b   1.000
_cell.length_c   1.000
_cell.angle_alpha   90.00
_cell.angle_beta   90.00
_cell.angle_gamma   90.00
#
_symmetry.space_group_name_H-M   'P 1'
#
loop_
_entity.id
_entity.type
_entity.pdbx_description
1 polymer ?
#
loop_
_entity_poly.entity_id
_entity_poly.type
_entity_poly.pdbx_seq_one_letter_code
_entity_poly.pdbx_strand_id
1 'polypeptide(L)' 'MNSKHEIIPCERCGTAIECKANSYTKCQCSVVQLSINEVQHISELYDGCLCAKCLFELQQEYREEIGV' A
#
# COMPACT_ATOMS: atom_id res chain seq x y z
N MET A 1 -27.04 -1.70 -6.39
CA MET A 1 -25.69 -1.28 -6.85
C MET A 1 -24.91 -0.82 -5.62
N ASN A 2 -24.13 -1.71 -5.01
CA ASN A 2 -23.43 -1.42 -3.76
C ASN A 2 -21.95 -1.17 -4.06
N SER A 3 -21.63 0.09 -4.36
CA SER A 3 -20.26 0.54 -4.59
C SER A 3 -19.93 1.60 -3.54
N LYS A 4 -19.95 1.20 -2.27
CA LYS A 4 -19.35 1.99 -1.20
C LYS A 4 -17.83 1.86 -1.31
N HIS A 5 -17.29 2.62 -2.25
CA HIS A 5 -15.86 2.87 -2.38
C HIS A 5 -15.51 3.92 -1.33
N GLU A 6 -15.01 3.48 -0.17
CA GLU A 6 -14.44 4.43 0.78
C GLU A 6 -13.09 4.90 0.24
N ILE A 7 -13.10 6.17 -0.19
CA ILE A 7 -11.90 6.88 -0.60
C ILE A 7 -11.25 7.37 0.69
N ILE A 8 -10.15 6.74 1.08
CA ILE A 8 -9.34 7.17 2.22
C ILE A 8 -8.06 7.84 1.72
N PRO A 9 -7.49 8.81 2.44
CA PRO A 9 -6.21 9.38 2.08
C PRO A 9 -5.07 8.41 2.41
N CYS A 10 -4.07 8.35 1.53
CA CYS A 10 -2.81 7.66 1.79
C CYS A 10 -2.04 8.38 2.91
N GLU A 11 -1.58 7.65 3.92
CA GLU A 11 -0.84 8.25 5.05
C GLU A 11 0.49 8.88 4.65
N ARG A 12 1.12 8.37 3.58
CA ARG A 12 2.43 8.87 3.12
C ARG A 12 2.31 10.11 2.24
N CYS A 13 1.43 10.09 1.24
CA CYS A 13 1.36 11.14 0.22
C CYS A 13 0.04 11.93 0.22
N GLY A 14 -0.92 11.56 1.06
CA GLY A 14 -2.25 12.17 1.12
C GLY A 14 -3.14 11.87 -0.08
N THR A 15 -2.68 11.04 -1.03
CA THR A 15 -3.47 10.75 -2.25
C THR A 15 -4.72 9.96 -1.90
N ALA A 16 -5.84 10.34 -2.51
CA ALA A 16 -7.10 9.63 -2.40
C ALA A 16 -6.97 8.21 -2.99
N ILE A 17 -7.04 7.21 -2.12
CA ILE A 17 -7.02 5.80 -2.50
C ILE A 17 -8.38 5.16 -2.28
N GLU A 18 -8.79 4.35 -3.26
CA GLU A 18 -9.94 3.48 -3.10
C GLU A 18 -9.50 2.26 -2.28
N CYS A 19 -9.76 2.31 -0.97
CA CYS A 19 -9.52 1.17 -0.10
C CYS A 19 -10.77 0.32 0.01
N LYS A 20 -10.73 -0.87 -0.59
CA LYS A 20 -11.75 -1.90 -0.40
C LYS A 20 -11.35 -2.76 0.79
N ALA A 21 -11.39 -2.22 2.02
CA ALA A 21 -11.11 -3.00 3.24
C ALA A 21 -11.99 -4.28 3.33
N ASN A 22 -13.21 -4.23 2.79
CA ASN A 22 -14.13 -5.37 2.68
C ASN A 22 -13.81 -6.36 1.54
N SER A 23 -12.84 -6.04 0.67
CA SER A 23 -12.33 -6.90 -0.40
C SER A 23 -10.85 -6.58 -0.61
N TYR A 24 -10.03 -7.00 0.35
CA TYR A 24 -8.57 -6.89 0.32
C TYR A 24 -7.97 -7.28 -1.04
N THR A 25 -8.49 -8.35 -1.67
CA THR A 25 -8.07 -8.85 -2.99
C THR A 25 -8.34 -7.90 -4.16
N LYS A 26 -9.13 -6.84 -3.96
CA LYS A 26 -9.41 -5.80 -4.97
C LYS A 26 -8.91 -4.42 -4.54
N CYS A 27 -8.18 -4.33 -3.43
CA CYS A 27 -7.62 -3.05 -2.98
C CYS A 27 -6.44 -2.64 -3.87
N GLN A 28 -6.25 -1.33 -4.09
CA GLN A 28 -5.08 -0.83 -4.81
C GLN A 28 -3.76 -1.24 -4.16
N CYS A 29 -3.73 -1.53 -2.85
CA CYS A 29 -2.52 -2.06 -2.22
C CYS A 29 -2.18 -3.48 -2.71
N SER A 30 -3.18 -4.29 -3.10
CA SER A 30 -2.99 -5.67 -3.56
C SER A 30 -2.46 -5.77 -4.99
N VAL A 31 -2.40 -4.66 -5.75
CA VAL A 31 -1.79 -4.65 -7.10
C VAL A 31 -0.27 -4.67 -7.03
N VAL A 32 0.30 -4.27 -5.89
CA VAL A 32 1.75 -4.30 -5.67
C VAL A 32 2.11 -5.64 -5.05
N GLN A 33 2.98 -6.38 -5.73
CA GLN A 33 3.51 -7.65 -5.23
C GLN A 33 4.68 -7.34 -4.30
N LEU A 34 4.39 -7.24 -3.01
CA LEU A 34 5.39 -7.08 -1.96
C LEU A 34 5.68 -8.43 -1.33
N SER A 35 6.95 -8.68 -1.05
CA SER A 35 7.43 -9.81 -0.26
C SER A 35 7.09 -9.60 1.22
N ILE A 36 7.10 -10.68 1.99
CA ILE A 36 6.84 -10.62 3.44
C ILE A 36 7.77 -9.61 4.13
N ASN A 37 9.06 -9.59 3.77
CA ASN A 37 10.02 -8.63 4.34
C ASN A 37 9.66 -7.17 4.05
N GLU A 38 9.27 -6.87 2.79
CA GLU A 38 8.87 -5.53 2.38
C GLU A 38 7.60 -5.09 3.09
N VAL A 39 6.58 -5.96 3.18
CA VAL A 39 5.34 -5.66 3.90
C VAL A 39 5.59 -5.44 5.38
N GLN A 40 6.40 -6.27 6.03
CA GLN A 40 6.74 -6.12 7.44
C GLN A 40 7.42 -4.77 7.69
N HIS A 41 8.44 -4.44 6.91
CA HIS A 41 9.12 -3.16 7.02
C HIS A 41 8.18 -1.96 6.85
N ILE A 42 7.30 -2.03 5.84
CA ILE A 42 6.30 -0.98 5.58
C ILE A 42 5.30 -0.87 6.74
N SER A 43 4.82 -1.99 7.28
CA SER A 43 3.90 -2.01 8.43
C SER A 43 4.54 -1.53 9.73
N GLU A 44 5.86 -1.61 9.88
CA GLU A 44 6.58 -1.02 11.02
C GLU A 44 6.70 0.51 10.89
N LEU A 45 6.75 1.04 9.66
CA LEU A 45 6.85 2.46 9.38
C LEU A 45 5.49 3.17 9.29
N TYR A 46 4.47 2.47 8.76
CA TYR A 46 3.16 3.01 8.44
C TYR A 46 2.06 2.03 8.90
N ASP A 47 1.21 2.47 9.81
CA ASP A 47 0.08 1.66 10.33
C ASP A 47 -1.19 1.80 9.46
N GLY A 48 -1.28 2.87 8.66
CA GLY A 48 -2.42 3.14 7.80
C GLY A 48 -2.29 2.67 6.36
N CYS A 49 -3.28 3.00 5.53
CA CYS A 49 -3.32 2.56 4.15
C CYS A 49 -2.40 3.39 3.25
N LEU A 50 -1.63 2.69 2.42
CA LEU A 50 -0.73 3.29 1.44
C LEU A 50 -1.23 3.05 0.02
N CYS A 51 -0.99 4.01 -0.86
CA CYS A 51 -1.30 3.87 -2.28
C CYS A 51 -0.29 2.98 -3.00
N ALA A 52 -0.70 2.39 -4.13
CA ALA A 52 0.18 1.55 -4.95
C ALA A 52 1.48 2.27 -5.32
N LYS A 53 1.43 3.59 -5.55
CA LYS A 53 2.61 4.40 -5.87
C LYS A 53 3.60 4.45 -4.70
N CYS A 54 3.12 4.74 -3.49
CA CYS A 54 3.96 4.77 -2.30
C CYS A 54 4.51 3.39 -1.95
N LEU A 55 3.70 2.34 -2.12
CA LEU A 55 4.17 0.97 -1.95
C LEU A 55 5.27 0.61 -2.96
N PHE A 56 5.15 1.03 -4.23
CA PHE A 56 6.20 0.85 -5.24
C PHE A 56 7.48 1.63 -4.92
N GLU A 57 7.36 2.86 -4.44
CA GLU A 57 8.52 3.66 -4.02
C GLU A 57 9.23 3.00 -2.83
N LEU A 58 8.48 2.63 -1.79
CA LEU A 58 9.03 1.92 -0.62
C LEU A 58 9.63 0.57 -1.01
N GLN A 59 9.03 -0.13 -1.96
CA GLN A 59 9.57 -1.37 -2.51
C GLN A 59 10.94 -1.16 -3.13
N GLN A 60 11.06 -0.14 -3.98
CA GLN A 60 12.32 0.21 -4.65
C GLN A 60 13.36 0.65 -3.62
N GLU A 61 12.99 1.54 -2.71
CA GLU A 61 13.85 2.01 -1.62
C GLU A 61 14.37 0.84 -0.77
N TYR A 62 13.49 -0.08 -0.37
CA TYR A 62 13.85 -1.28 0.39
C TYR A 62 14.82 -2.17 -0.39
N ARG A 63 14.57 -2.40 -1.69
CA ARG A 63 15.45 -3.21 -2.53
C ARG A 63 16.82 -2.56 -2.74
N GLU A 64 16.87 -1.24 -2.89
CA GLU A 64 18.11 -0.46 -3.00
C GLU A 64 18.89 -0.48 -1.68
N GLU A 65 18.22 -0.34 -0.54
CA GLU A 65 18.84 -0.37 0.79
C GLU A 65 19.39 -1.78 1.14
N ILE A 66 18.65 -2.82 0.79
CA ILE A 66 19.04 -4.22 1.04
C ILE A 66 20.09 -4.72 0.02
N GLY A 67 20.30 -4.00 -1.09
CA GLY A 67 21.38 -4.24 -2.05
C GLY A 67 21.27 -5.56 -2.82
N VAL A 68 20.07 -5.94 -3.25
CA VAL A 68 19.82 -7.13 -4.11
C VAL A 68 19.92 -6.80 -5.59
#